data_AF-A0A7V8V836-F1
#
_entry.id   AF-A0A7V8V836-F1
#
_cell.length_a   1.000
_cell.length_b   1.000
_cell.length_c   1.000
_cell.angle_alpha   90.00
_cell.angle_beta   90.00
_cell.angle_gamma   90.00
#
_symmetry.space_group_name_H-M   'P 1'
#
loop_
_entity.id
_entity.type
_entity.pdbx_description
1 polymer ?
#
loop_
_entity_poly.entity_id
_entity_poly.type
_entity_poly.pdbx_seq_one_letter_code
_entity_poly.pdbx_strand_id
1 'polypeptide(L)'
;MLFELKRSTAGGDALDQLLRYTQTAGQWTYSKLNDMFQKYEKNELRGTDLAEAHQESLGLPQRLREEDFNRNQRMFVVGSAADQKLIAGVDYWKRQGLAIDFIPYRIFRIGGQMYFEFFSKPYDVHSNPNDTKGIIFDTCRRYYPKALEWMMQKKRISAFGDKKEAVRSFNRGDMVFFSHRWEGIVAAARITGRQVMFDTVPDTGEDEMYWDVRFETPLLTQFDSFPSKLTFADVKKIVGKNFFWARTQKTPFLTREEAELLLVELQSRFNCDGKT
;
A
#
# COMPACT_ATOMS: atom_id res chain seq x y z
N MET A 1 13.55 -14.87 -12.91
CA MET A 1 13.14 -14.27 -11.62
C MET A 1 14.09 -14.77 -10.56
N LEU A 2 14.67 -13.88 -9.75
CA LEU A 2 15.63 -14.24 -8.70
C LEU A 2 15.09 -13.80 -7.34
N PHE A 3 15.17 -14.70 -6.36
CA PHE A 3 14.67 -14.47 -5.01
C PHE A 3 15.79 -14.63 -3.99
N GLU A 4 15.81 -13.71 -3.03
CA GLU A 4 16.59 -13.84 -1.80
C GLU A 4 15.63 -13.77 -0.60
N LEU A 5 15.67 -14.78 0.26
CA LEU A 5 14.88 -14.86 1.49
C LEU A 5 15.81 -14.71 2.70
N LYS A 6 15.66 -13.61 3.45
CA LYS A 6 16.42 -13.42 4.70
C LYS A 6 15.59 -13.74 5.92
N ARG A 7 16.15 -14.53 6.84
CA ARG A 7 15.66 -14.68 8.22
C ARG A 7 16.40 -13.66 9.11
N SER A 8 15.65 -12.69 9.65
CA SER A 8 15.96 -11.76 10.77
C SER A 8 17.37 -11.13 10.85
N THR A 9 17.40 -9.78 10.85
CA THR A 9 18.52 -8.89 11.24
C THR A 9 19.90 -9.21 10.67
N ALA A 10 19.98 -9.84 9.50
CA ALA A 10 21.22 -9.88 8.74
C ALA A 10 21.34 -8.55 8.00
N GLY A 11 22.46 -7.84 8.17
CA GLY A 11 22.72 -6.50 7.64
C GLY A 11 22.66 -6.39 6.10
N GLY A 12 23.09 -5.23 5.58
CA GLY A 12 22.95 -4.80 4.18
C GLY A 12 23.45 -5.77 3.08
N ASP A 13 24.15 -6.84 3.46
CA ASP A 13 24.71 -7.88 2.58
C ASP A 13 23.68 -8.60 1.70
N ALA A 14 22.38 -8.56 2.04
CA ALA A 14 21.32 -9.21 1.25
C ALA A 14 21.19 -8.61 -0.16
N LEU A 15 21.32 -7.29 -0.26
CA LEU A 15 21.27 -6.60 -1.56
C LEU A 15 22.50 -6.94 -2.38
N ASP A 16 23.68 -6.90 -1.76
CA ASP A 16 24.93 -7.24 -2.44
C ASP A 16 24.93 -8.68 -2.94
N GLN A 17 24.39 -9.61 -2.15
CA GLN A 17 24.25 -11.01 -2.53
C GLN A 17 23.28 -11.19 -3.71
N LEU A 18 22.13 -10.54 -3.66
CA LEU A 18 21.16 -10.56 -4.75
C LEU A 18 21.73 -9.95 -6.04
N LEU A 19 22.45 -8.84 -5.94
CA LEU A 19 23.11 -8.20 -7.08
C LEU A 19 24.16 -9.11 -7.70
N ARG A 20 24.99 -9.77 -6.88
CA ARG A 20 25.97 -10.76 -7.36
C ARG A 20 25.32 -11.95 -8.05
N TYR A 21 24.23 -12.48 -7.48
CA TYR A 21 23.47 -13.56 -8.11
C TYR A 21 22.84 -13.13 -9.43
N THR A 22 22.31 -11.92 -9.49
CA THR A 22 21.73 -11.33 -10.71
C THR A 22 22.78 -11.15 -11.79
N GLN A 23 23.96 -10.64 -11.44
CA GLN A 23 25.08 -10.53 -12.37
C GLN A 23 25.49 -11.88 -12.96
N THR A 24 25.52 -12.93 -12.13
CA THR A 24 25.91 -14.28 -12.57
C THR A 24 24.81 -14.91 -13.42
N ALA A 25 23.55 -14.85 -12.96
CA ALA A 25 22.41 -15.41 -13.65
C ALA A 25 22.12 -14.68 -14.96
N GLY A 26 22.40 -13.38 -15.06
CA GLY A 26 22.23 -12.59 -16.29
C GLY A 26 23.08 -13.08 -17.47
N GLN A 27 24.11 -13.87 -17.21
CA GLN A 27 24.96 -14.48 -18.24
C GLN A 27 24.47 -15.88 -18.67
N TRP A 28 23.42 -16.41 -18.05
CA TRP A 28 22.93 -17.75 -18.36
C TRP A 28 22.13 -17.75 -19.65
N THR A 29 22.67 -18.42 -20.66
CA THR A 29 21.98 -18.78 -21.91
C THR A 29 20.87 -19.81 -21.67
N TYR A 30 19.95 -19.94 -22.63
CA TYR A 30 18.95 -21.01 -22.61
C TYR A 30 19.55 -22.40 -22.39
N SER A 31 20.61 -22.77 -23.14
CA SER A 31 21.28 -24.07 -22.98
C SER A 31 21.73 -24.30 -21.54
N LYS A 32 22.34 -23.28 -20.90
CA LYS A 32 22.74 -23.37 -19.49
C LYS A 32 21.54 -23.56 -18.55
N LEU A 33 20.45 -22.84 -18.77
CA LEU A 33 19.23 -22.94 -17.97
C LEU A 33 18.56 -24.31 -18.14
N ASN A 34 18.51 -24.81 -19.38
CA ASN A 34 17.98 -26.13 -19.69
C ASN A 34 18.82 -27.22 -19.03
N ASP A 35 20.16 -27.15 -19.09
CA ASP A 35 21.03 -28.09 -18.39
C ASP A 35 20.80 -28.10 -16.87
N MET A 36 20.54 -26.93 -16.28
CA MET A 36 20.19 -26.83 -14.86
C MET A 36 18.85 -27.50 -14.58
N PHE A 37 17.83 -27.22 -15.39
CA PHE A 37 16.50 -27.84 -15.29
C PHE A 37 16.59 -29.37 -15.37
N GLN A 38 17.28 -29.90 -16.38
CA GLN A 38 17.48 -31.36 -16.56
C GLN A 38 18.20 -32.03 -15.39
N LYS A 39 19.07 -31.31 -14.67
CA LYS A 39 19.77 -31.83 -13.48
C LYS A 39 18.89 -31.92 -12.24
N TYR A 40 17.92 -31.01 -12.12
CA TYR A 40 16.99 -30.98 -10.99
C TYR A 40 15.87 -32.02 -11.18
N GLU A 41 15.38 -32.20 -12.41
CA GLU A 41 14.32 -33.16 -12.75
C GLU A 41 14.89 -34.57 -12.94
N LYS A 42 15.13 -35.29 -11.83
CA LYS A 42 15.79 -36.61 -11.90
C LYS A 42 14.91 -37.78 -12.32
N ASN A 43 13.57 -37.71 -12.37
CA ASN A 43 12.75 -38.90 -12.67
C ASN A 43 11.41 -38.71 -13.41
N GLU A 44 10.69 -37.58 -13.33
CA GLU A 44 9.31 -37.49 -13.91
C GLU A 44 9.21 -36.75 -15.24
N LEU A 45 10.11 -35.79 -15.52
CA LEU A 45 10.09 -34.96 -16.75
C LEU A 45 11.21 -35.32 -17.75
N ARG A 46 11.65 -36.58 -17.74
CA ARG A 46 12.80 -37.04 -18.52
C ARG A 46 12.48 -37.00 -20.02
N GLY A 47 13.01 -35.98 -20.72
CA GLY A 47 12.81 -35.77 -22.16
C GLY A 47 12.06 -34.48 -22.51
N THR A 48 11.47 -33.81 -21.52
CA THR A 48 10.85 -32.49 -21.68
C THR A 48 11.91 -31.41 -21.53
N ASP A 49 11.98 -30.46 -22.47
CA ASP A 49 12.92 -29.33 -22.35
C ASP A 49 12.34 -28.19 -21.49
N LEU A 50 13.20 -27.27 -21.06
CA LEU A 50 12.79 -26.15 -20.21
C LEU A 50 11.71 -25.29 -20.86
N ALA A 51 11.72 -25.13 -22.19
CA ALA A 51 10.74 -24.30 -22.89
C ALA A 51 9.34 -24.93 -22.87
N GLU A 52 9.26 -26.25 -23.04
CA GLU A 52 8.03 -27.02 -22.95
C GLU A 52 7.48 -27.03 -21.52
N ALA A 53 8.31 -27.33 -20.52
CA ALA A 53 7.91 -27.31 -19.11
C ALA A 53 7.43 -25.91 -18.65
N HIS A 54 8.10 -24.85 -19.12
CA HIS A 54 7.70 -23.48 -18.85
C HIS A 54 6.34 -23.13 -19.48
N GLN A 55 6.06 -23.61 -20.70
CA GLN A 55 4.78 -23.40 -21.36
C GLN A 55 3.64 -24.06 -20.56
N GLU A 56 3.81 -25.33 -20.20
CA GLU A 56 2.80 -26.10 -19.49
C GLU A 56 2.53 -25.54 -18.10
N SER A 57 3.58 -25.29 -17.31
CA SER A 57 3.45 -24.81 -15.93
C SER A 57 2.75 -23.45 -15.82
N LEU A 58 2.92 -22.59 -16.84
CA LEU A 58 2.29 -21.27 -16.89
C LEU A 58 1.03 -21.20 -17.75
N GLY A 59 0.61 -22.33 -18.36
CA GLY A 59 -0.56 -22.38 -19.24
C GLY A 59 -0.45 -21.44 -20.44
N LEU A 60 0.76 -21.27 -20.99
CA LEU A 60 0.97 -20.33 -22.08
C LEU A 60 0.45 -20.89 -23.42
N PRO A 61 -0.20 -20.06 -24.26
CA PRO A 61 -0.73 -20.49 -25.54
C PRO A 61 0.37 -20.93 -26.52
N GLN A 62 1.59 -20.43 -26.32
CA GLN A 62 2.76 -20.73 -27.13
C GLN A 62 4.00 -20.81 -26.24
N ARG A 63 4.91 -21.74 -26.58
CA ARG A 63 6.25 -21.79 -25.99
C ARG A 63 7.07 -20.54 -26.29
N LEU A 64 7.82 -20.09 -25.30
CA LEU A 64 8.75 -18.99 -25.47
C LEU A 64 9.93 -19.44 -26.35
N ARG A 65 10.48 -18.52 -27.17
CA ARG A 65 11.69 -18.81 -27.95
C ARG A 65 12.89 -18.85 -27.02
N GLU A 66 13.86 -19.70 -27.30
CA GLU A 66 15.07 -19.85 -26.48
C GLU A 66 15.79 -18.53 -26.22
N GLU A 67 15.87 -17.67 -27.25
CA GLU A 67 16.51 -16.34 -27.18
C GLU A 67 15.79 -15.35 -26.26
N ASP A 68 14.52 -15.60 -25.93
CA ASP A 68 13.72 -14.74 -25.07
C ASP A 68 13.81 -15.16 -23.59
N PHE A 69 14.35 -16.35 -23.30
CA PHE A 69 14.62 -16.75 -21.92
C PHE A 69 15.66 -15.82 -21.30
N ASN A 70 15.40 -15.43 -20.05
CA ASN A 70 16.33 -14.67 -19.22
C ASN A 70 16.73 -13.29 -19.75
N ARG A 71 16.02 -12.74 -20.77
CA ARG A 71 16.24 -11.38 -21.29
C ARG A 71 16.01 -10.29 -20.25
N ASN A 72 14.99 -10.47 -19.41
CA ASN A 72 14.62 -9.53 -18.37
C ASN A 72 14.65 -10.22 -17.02
N GLN A 73 15.42 -9.66 -16.09
CA GLN A 73 15.48 -10.14 -14.72
C GLN A 73 14.79 -9.16 -13.79
N ARG A 74 13.97 -9.72 -12.92
CA ARG A 74 13.37 -9.01 -11.79
C ARG A 74 13.83 -9.66 -10.51
N MET A 75 14.30 -8.82 -9.61
CA MET A 75 14.81 -9.19 -8.30
C MET A 75 13.72 -9.02 -7.25
N PHE A 76 13.58 -10.01 -6.38
CA PHE A 76 12.68 -9.93 -5.24
C PHE A 76 13.45 -10.18 -3.96
N VAL A 77 13.34 -9.23 -3.03
CA VAL A 77 13.89 -9.33 -1.68
C VAL A 77 12.74 -9.61 -0.72
N VAL A 78 12.79 -10.76 -0.07
CA VAL A 78 11.82 -11.10 0.98
C VAL A 78 12.48 -10.88 2.33
N GLY A 79 11.98 -9.91 3.10
CA GLY A 79 12.60 -9.49 4.34
C GLY A 79 11.61 -8.95 5.37
N SER A 80 12.09 -8.78 6.61
CA SER A 80 11.26 -8.28 7.71
C SER A 80 10.78 -6.86 7.43
N ALA A 81 9.49 -6.59 7.63
CA ALA A 81 8.94 -5.24 7.57
C ALA A 81 9.55 -4.27 8.62
N ALA A 82 10.28 -4.79 9.61
CA ALA A 82 10.99 -4.00 10.60
C ALA A 82 12.41 -3.58 10.17
N ASP A 83 12.93 -4.12 9.06
CA ASP A 83 14.29 -3.84 8.60
C ASP A 83 14.37 -2.59 7.72
N GLN A 84 14.39 -1.42 8.38
CA GLN A 84 14.43 -0.12 7.69
C GLN A 84 15.67 0.06 6.82
N LYS A 85 16.80 -0.56 7.17
CA LYS A 85 18.05 -0.44 6.39
C LYS A 85 17.93 -1.19 5.06
N LEU A 86 17.41 -2.42 5.10
CA LEU A 86 17.16 -3.20 3.89
C LEU A 86 16.14 -2.51 2.98
N ILE A 87 15.05 -2.00 3.55
CA ILE A 87 14.00 -1.26 2.81
C ILE A 87 14.61 -0.04 2.12
N ALA A 88 15.34 0.80 2.86
CA ALA A 88 15.96 2.00 2.30
C ALA A 88 16.96 1.68 1.16
N GLY A 89 17.71 0.58 1.28
CA GLY A 89 18.61 0.10 0.24
C GLY A 89 17.87 -0.37 -1.01
N VAL A 90 16.78 -1.13 -0.86
CA VAL A 90 15.93 -1.54 -1.98
C VAL A 90 15.34 -0.33 -2.70
N ASP A 91 14.81 0.64 -1.95
CA ASP A 91 14.20 1.85 -2.51
C ASP A 91 15.24 2.72 -3.23
N TYR A 92 16.46 2.80 -2.72
CA TYR A 92 17.56 3.48 -3.40
C TYR A 92 17.81 2.88 -4.78
N TRP A 93 18.04 1.56 -4.87
CA TRP A 93 18.32 0.90 -6.14
C TRP A 93 17.13 0.92 -7.10
N LYS A 94 15.90 0.80 -6.58
CA LYS A 94 14.68 0.94 -7.37
C LYS A 94 14.58 2.33 -8.02
N ARG A 95 14.89 3.41 -7.28
CA ARG A 95 14.97 4.77 -7.84
C ARG A 95 16.07 4.93 -8.89
N GLN A 96 17.15 4.16 -8.81
CA GLN A 96 18.19 4.10 -9.85
C GLN A 96 17.76 3.29 -11.09
N GLY A 97 16.51 2.85 -11.17
CA GLY A 97 15.95 2.12 -12.32
C GLY A 97 16.16 0.61 -12.26
N LEU A 98 16.68 0.08 -11.15
CA LEU A 98 16.87 -1.35 -10.99
C LEU A 98 15.52 -2.05 -10.80
N ALA A 99 15.28 -3.14 -11.52
CA ALA A 99 14.05 -3.94 -11.43
C ALA A 99 14.03 -4.81 -10.16
N ILE A 100 13.96 -4.14 -9.00
CA ILE A 100 13.96 -4.76 -7.66
C ILE A 100 12.68 -4.46 -6.90
N ASP A 101 12.20 -5.45 -6.17
CA ASP A 101 10.99 -5.37 -5.38
C ASP A 101 11.17 -5.97 -3.99
N PHE A 102 10.64 -5.29 -2.97
CA PHE A 102 10.58 -5.80 -1.62
C PHE A 102 9.23 -6.48 -1.35
N ILE A 103 9.27 -7.67 -0.75
CA ILE A 103 8.12 -8.39 -0.22
C ILE A 103 8.31 -8.46 1.30
N PRO A 104 7.62 -7.60 2.08
CA PRO A 104 7.73 -7.65 3.51
C PRO A 104 7.12 -8.94 4.05
N TYR A 105 7.67 -9.41 5.16
CA TYR A 105 6.99 -10.32 6.08
C TYR A 105 6.96 -9.72 7.49
N ARG A 106 6.01 -10.18 8.31
CA ARG A 106 6.00 -9.90 9.75
C ARG A 106 5.88 -11.19 10.53
N ILE A 107 6.53 -11.21 11.69
CA ILE A 107 6.38 -12.24 12.70
C ILE A 107 5.80 -11.54 13.94
N PHE A 108 4.68 -12.03 14.45
CA PHE A 108 4.03 -11.46 15.64
C PHE A 108 3.47 -12.56 16.54
N ARG A 109 3.20 -12.21 17.81
CA ARG A 109 2.73 -13.17 18.82
C ARG A 109 1.32 -12.81 19.29
N ILE A 110 0.38 -13.75 19.18
CA ILE A 110 -0.99 -13.62 19.72
C ILE A 110 -1.24 -14.82 20.64
N GLY A 111 -1.66 -14.57 21.89
CA GLY A 111 -1.97 -15.65 22.83
C GLY A 111 -0.82 -16.64 23.07
N GLY A 112 0.43 -16.17 22.99
CA GLY A 112 1.62 -17.03 23.11
C GLY A 112 2.01 -17.81 21.85
N GLN A 113 1.17 -17.80 20.80
CA GLN A 113 1.46 -18.43 19.52
C GLN A 113 2.11 -17.44 18.56
N MET A 114 3.06 -17.94 17.76
CA MET A 114 3.79 -17.16 16.77
C MET A 114 3.07 -17.26 15.42
N TYR A 115 2.86 -16.12 14.79
CA TYR A 115 2.24 -15.98 13.49
C TYR A 115 3.24 -15.38 12.51
N PHE A 116 3.14 -15.82 11.26
CA PHE A 116 3.97 -15.37 10.16
C PHE A 116 3.06 -14.91 9.03
N GLU A 117 3.20 -13.67 8.61
CA GLU A 117 2.37 -13.03 7.59
C GLU A 117 3.24 -12.48 6.47
N PHE A 118 2.85 -12.79 5.22
CA PHE A 118 3.39 -12.15 4.02
C PHE A 118 2.40 -11.12 3.48
N PHE A 119 2.93 -10.00 3.00
CA PHE A 119 2.14 -8.98 2.31
C PHE A 119 1.99 -9.37 0.83
N SER A 120 0.76 -9.45 0.32
CA SER A 120 0.51 -9.81 -1.08
C SER A 120 0.43 -8.56 -1.98
N LYS A 121 1.19 -8.57 -3.09
CA LYS A 121 1.04 -7.58 -4.18
C LYS A 121 -0.16 -7.97 -5.07
N PRO A 122 -0.87 -7.01 -5.69
CA PRO A 122 -0.71 -5.55 -5.65
C PRO A 122 -1.56 -4.86 -4.56
N TYR A 123 -2.18 -5.61 -3.66
CA TYR A 123 -3.25 -5.07 -2.80
C TYR A 123 -2.81 -4.65 -1.40
N ASP A 124 -1.53 -4.78 -1.08
CA ASP A 124 -0.94 -4.33 0.17
C ASP A 124 0.29 -3.44 -0.06
N VAL A 125 0.12 -2.38 -0.89
CA VAL A 125 1.17 -1.39 -1.16
C VAL A 125 1.37 -0.49 0.06
N HIS A 126 2.01 -1.06 1.09
CA HIS A 126 2.85 -0.36 2.05
C HIS A 126 4.13 -1.16 2.25
N SER A 127 5.16 -0.84 1.45
CA SER A 127 6.50 -1.41 1.67
C SER A 127 7.14 -0.90 2.97
N ASN A 128 6.63 0.20 3.55
CA ASN A 128 7.05 0.69 4.86
C ASN A 128 5.85 1.25 5.65
N PRO A 129 5.45 0.65 6.79
CA PRO A 129 4.39 1.22 7.63
C PRO A 129 4.73 2.59 8.19
N ASN A 130 5.99 3.06 8.13
CA ASN A 130 6.40 4.40 8.55
C ASN A 130 6.36 5.44 7.43
N ASP A 131 6.16 5.03 6.17
CA ASP A 131 6.05 6.02 5.10
C ASP A 131 4.71 6.76 5.21
N THR A 132 4.79 8.07 5.01
CA THR A 132 3.59 8.91 4.92
C THR A 132 2.76 8.47 3.72
N LYS A 133 1.49 8.17 3.96
CA LYS A 133 0.54 7.67 2.97
C LYS A 133 -0.71 8.54 2.89
N GLY A 134 -1.51 8.36 1.84
CA GLY A 134 -2.86 8.90 1.79
C GLY A 134 -3.91 7.88 2.21
N ILE A 135 -4.88 8.32 3.00
CA ILE A 135 -5.92 7.48 3.58
C ILE A 135 -7.27 8.06 3.20
N ILE A 136 -8.08 7.32 2.47
CA ILE A 136 -9.50 7.67 2.31
C ILE A 136 -10.25 7.09 3.52
N PHE A 137 -10.96 7.95 4.25
CA PHE A 137 -11.56 7.60 5.53
C PHE A 137 -13.05 7.93 5.58
N ASP A 138 -13.86 6.93 5.90
CA ASP A 138 -15.31 7.05 6.02
C ASP A 138 -15.71 7.88 7.24
N THR A 139 -16.51 8.92 7.03
CA THR A 139 -16.91 9.84 8.11
C THR A 139 -18.07 9.30 8.96
N CYS A 140 -18.38 7.99 8.90
CA CYS A 140 -19.36 7.32 9.77
C CYS A 140 -20.81 7.87 9.72
N ARG A 141 -21.22 8.54 8.63
CA ARG A 141 -22.55 9.21 8.49
C ARG A 141 -23.73 8.34 8.93
N ARG A 142 -23.67 7.04 8.66
CA ARG A 142 -24.77 6.09 8.95
C ARG A 142 -25.06 5.97 10.44
N TYR A 143 -24.02 5.97 11.28
CA TYR A 143 -24.12 5.69 12.71
C TYR A 143 -24.05 6.97 13.53
N TYR A 144 -23.25 7.94 13.08
CA TYR A 144 -23.18 9.25 13.70
C TYR A 144 -23.31 10.35 12.62
N PRO A 145 -24.54 10.87 12.38
CA PRO A 145 -24.79 11.87 11.33
C PRO A 145 -23.95 13.15 11.47
N LYS A 146 -23.65 13.57 12.70
CA LYS A 146 -22.81 14.75 13.00
C LYS A 146 -21.31 14.47 13.05
N ALA A 147 -20.87 13.26 12.73
CA ALA A 147 -19.47 12.86 12.82
C ALA A 147 -18.51 13.74 12.01
N LEU A 148 -18.91 14.14 10.79
CA LEU A 148 -18.08 15.01 9.96
C LEU A 148 -17.95 16.42 10.57
N GLU A 149 -19.06 17.00 11.02
CA GLU A 149 -19.08 18.29 11.72
C GLU A 149 -18.20 18.25 12.98
N TRP A 150 -18.34 17.19 13.77
CA TRP A 150 -17.54 16.94 14.97
C TRP A 150 -16.03 16.91 14.66
N MET A 151 -15.63 16.14 13.65
CA MET A 151 -14.24 16.04 13.20
C MET A 151 -13.68 17.39 12.74
N MET A 152 -14.48 18.19 12.02
CA MET A 152 -14.10 19.52 11.55
C MET A 152 -13.88 20.50 12.70
N GLN A 153 -14.86 20.61 13.61
CA GLN A 153 -14.82 21.54 14.74
C GLN A 153 -13.65 21.23 15.69
N LYS A 154 -13.41 19.94 15.94
CA LYS A 154 -12.35 19.46 16.83
C LYS A 154 -10.99 19.34 16.14
N LYS A 155 -10.90 19.57 14.82
CA LYS A 155 -9.68 19.44 14.02
C LYS A 155 -9.00 18.08 14.16
N ARG A 156 -9.80 17.02 13.99
CA ARG A 156 -9.35 15.63 14.14
C ARG A 156 -9.92 14.69 13.10
N ILE A 157 -9.28 13.54 12.95
CA ILE A 157 -9.84 12.37 12.26
C ILE A 157 -10.20 11.33 13.30
N SER A 158 -11.46 10.90 13.32
CA SER A 158 -12.02 10.12 14.43
C SER A 158 -12.67 8.83 13.96
N ALA A 159 -12.51 7.78 14.76
CA ALA A 159 -13.27 6.55 14.63
C ALA A 159 -14.01 6.26 15.94
N PHE A 160 -15.22 5.71 15.83
CA PHE A 160 -16.14 5.53 16.95
C PHE A 160 -16.49 4.07 17.19
N GLY A 161 -16.89 3.73 18.42
CA GLY A 161 -17.46 2.44 18.79
C GLY A 161 -16.58 1.24 18.41
N ASP A 162 -17.20 0.19 17.86
CA ASP A 162 -16.53 -1.08 17.50
C ASP A 162 -15.45 -0.93 16.42
N LYS A 163 -15.41 0.20 15.72
CA LYS A 163 -14.44 0.49 14.66
C LYS A 163 -13.43 1.56 15.05
N LYS A 164 -13.39 2.01 16.31
CA LYS A 164 -12.45 3.02 16.82
C LYS A 164 -10.99 2.70 16.51
N GLU A 165 -10.64 1.41 16.52
CA GLU A 165 -9.29 0.93 16.25
C GLU A 165 -8.79 1.16 14.80
N ALA A 166 -9.68 1.58 13.88
CA ALA A 166 -9.33 1.86 12.49
C ALA A 166 -8.21 2.91 12.32
N VAL A 167 -8.08 3.85 13.26
CA VAL A 167 -7.08 4.92 13.20
C VAL A 167 -5.69 4.50 13.70
N ARG A 168 -5.53 3.30 14.27
CA ARG A 168 -4.23 2.81 14.76
C ARG A 168 -3.21 2.60 13.66
N SER A 169 -3.65 2.37 12.42
CA SER A 169 -2.75 2.16 11.28
C SER A 169 -2.17 3.46 10.71
N PHE A 170 -2.50 4.61 11.30
CA PHE A 170 -2.11 5.92 10.80
C PHE A 170 -0.85 6.40 11.50
N ASN A 171 -0.11 7.28 10.83
CA ASN A 171 1.08 7.92 11.38
C ASN A 171 1.02 9.43 11.20
N ARG A 172 1.82 10.12 12.02
CA ARG A 172 2.10 11.54 11.81
C ARG A 172 2.62 11.78 10.39
N GLY A 173 2.05 12.77 9.72
CA GLY A 173 2.39 13.14 8.34
C GLY A 173 1.51 12.51 7.27
N ASP A 174 0.74 11.46 7.59
CA ASP A 174 -0.24 10.88 6.68
C ASP A 174 -1.28 11.93 6.25
N MET A 175 -1.70 11.83 4.99
CA MET A 175 -2.81 12.60 4.44
C MET A 175 -4.11 11.82 4.64
N VAL A 176 -5.15 12.46 5.16
CA VAL A 176 -6.48 11.87 5.32
C VAL A 176 -7.48 12.61 4.44
N PHE A 177 -8.30 11.85 3.72
CA PHE A 177 -9.39 12.33 2.88
C PHE A 177 -10.71 11.91 3.49
N PHE A 178 -11.55 12.88 3.83
CA PHE A 178 -12.84 12.65 4.47
C PHE A 178 -13.86 12.21 3.41
N SER A 179 -14.12 10.91 3.35
CA SER A 179 -15.10 10.27 2.48
C SER A 179 -16.48 10.30 3.14
N HIS A 180 -17.36 11.13 2.62
CA HIS A 180 -18.74 11.23 3.06
C HIS A 180 -19.65 10.39 2.16
N ARG A 181 -20.46 9.54 2.80
CA ARG A 181 -21.30 8.56 2.09
C ARG A 181 -22.27 9.26 1.12
N TRP A 182 -22.34 8.74 -0.10
CA TRP A 182 -23.14 9.23 -1.24
C TRP A 182 -22.66 10.55 -1.87
N GLU A 183 -21.64 11.19 -1.29
CA GLU A 183 -21.09 12.44 -1.82
C GLU A 183 -19.73 12.17 -2.48
N GLY A 184 -18.82 11.50 -1.77
CA GLY A 184 -17.44 11.33 -2.17
C GLY A 184 -16.47 11.94 -1.15
N ILE A 185 -15.33 12.43 -1.61
CA ILE A 185 -14.35 13.12 -0.78
C ILE A 185 -14.70 14.60 -0.69
N VAL A 186 -14.89 15.09 0.53
CA VAL A 186 -15.38 16.46 0.80
C VAL A 186 -14.35 17.34 1.52
N ALA A 187 -13.27 16.75 2.02
CA ALA A 187 -12.18 17.49 2.66
C ALA A 187 -10.89 16.66 2.72
N ALA A 188 -9.78 17.35 2.94
CA ALA A 188 -8.49 16.72 3.20
C ALA A 188 -7.76 17.40 4.37
N ALA A 189 -7.02 16.59 5.13
CA ALA A 189 -6.19 17.06 6.23
C ALA A 189 -4.92 16.23 6.36
N ARG A 190 -3.96 16.73 7.14
CA ARG A 190 -2.72 16.04 7.45
C ARG A 190 -2.63 15.74 8.94
N ILE A 191 -2.23 14.52 9.28
CA ILE A 191 -2.06 14.12 10.69
C ILE A 191 -0.86 14.84 11.31
N THR A 192 -1.11 15.58 12.38
CA THR A 192 -0.11 16.36 13.12
C THR A 192 0.15 15.81 14.52
N GLY A 193 -0.80 15.05 15.08
CA GLY A 193 -0.67 14.42 16.38
C GLY A 193 0.58 13.54 16.51
N ARG A 194 1.09 13.38 17.73
CA ARG A 194 2.25 12.52 18.01
C ARG A 194 1.87 11.07 18.28
N GLN A 195 0.64 10.85 18.73
CA GLN A 195 0.11 9.54 19.08
C GLN A 195 -1.42 9.54 18.88
N VAL A 196 -2.01 8.35 18.85
CA VAL A 196 -3.47 8.17 18.91
C VAL A 196 -3.98 8.65 20.27
N MET A 197 -5.07 9.39 20.26
CA MET A 197 -5.73 9.91 21.44
C MET A 197 -7.10 9.21 21.62
N PHE A 198 -7.61 9.27 22.85
CA PHE A 198 -8.87 8.65 23.24
C PHE A 198 -9.80 9.72 23.81
N ASP A 199 -11.08 9.62 23.52
CA ASP A 199 -12.12 10.53 24.00
C ASP A 199 -13.44 9.76 24.14
N THR A 200 -14.47 10.43 24.65
CA THR A 200 -15.84 9.93 24.64
C THR A 200 -16.73 11.01 24.02
N VAL A 201 -17.56 10.63 23.05
CA VAL A 201 -18.48 11.58 22.40
C VAL A 201 -19.56 11.98 23.42
N PRO A 202 -19.68 13.26 23.81
CA PRO A 202 -20.59 13.67 24.88
C PRO A 202 -22.06 13.35 24.59
N ASP A 203 -22.49 13.50 23.34
CA ASP A 203 -23.89 13.35 22.93
C ASP A 203 -24.35 11.88 22.91
N THR A 204 -23.43 10.94 22.67
CA THR A 204 -23.76 9.51 22.48
C THR A 204 -23.16 8.61 23.57
N GLY A 205 -22.17 9.10 24.31
CA GLY A 205 -21.38 8.29 25.25
C GLY A 205 -20.46 7.27 24.57
N GLU A 206 -20.32 7.31 23.24
CA GLU A 206 -19.51 6.35 22.51
C GLU A 206 -18.02 6.61 22.65
N ASP A 207 -17.24 5.53 22.77
CA ASP A 207 -15.78 5.59 22.73
C ASP A 207 -15.28 6.11 21.38
N GLU A 208 -14.32 7.02 21.44
CA GLU A 208 -13.65 7.61 20.29
C GLU A 208 -12.14 7.39 20.36
N MET A 209 -11.55 7.03 19.22
CA MET A 209 -10.12 7.12 19.00
C MET A 209 -9.84 8.06 17.85
N TYR A 210 -8.85 8.94 18.01
CA TYR A 210 -8.60 9.99 17.03
C TYR A 210 -7.14 10.38 16.91
N TRP A 211 -6.84 11.11 15.84
CA TRP A 211 -5.62 11.89 15.68
C TRP A 211 -5.94 13.36 15.45
N ASP A 212 -5.11 14.24 16.01
CA ASP A 212 -5.12 15.65 15.64
C ASP A 212 -4.65 15.84 14.21
N VAL A 213 -5.35 16.69 13.47
CA VAL A 213 -5.05 16.99 12.07
C VAL A 213 -5.01 18.50 11.81
N ARG A 214 -4.28 18.88 10.77
CA ARG A 214 -4.36 20.21 10.15
C ARG A 214 -5.04 20.07 8.80
N PHE A 215 -6.17 20.74 8.61
CA PHE A 215 -6.88 20.75 7.33
C PHE A 215 -6.05 21.43 6.23
N GLU A 216 -6.02 20.80 5.07
CA GLU A 216 -5.38 21.29 3.83
C GLU A 216 -6.45 21.80 2.84
N THR A 217 -7.74 21.60 3.13
CA THR A 217 -8.90 22.23 2.48
C THR A 217 -9.59 23.21 3.44
N PRO A 218 -10.41 24.16 2.95
CA PRO A 218 -11.22 25.01 3.81
C PRO A 218 -12.08 24.20 4.81
N LEU A 219 -12.27 24.75 6.01
CA LEU A 219 -13.18 24.15 6.99
C LEU A 219 -14.62 24.31 6.50
N LEU A 220 -15.35 23.22 6.46
CA LEU A 220 -16.75 23.20 6.07
C LEU A 220 -17.61 23.80 7.20
N THR A 221 -18.54 24.69 6.83
CA THR A 221 -19.51 25.30 7.76
C THR A 221 -20.94 24.79 7.54
N GLN A 222 -21.20 24.15 6.40
CA GLN A 222 -22.46 23.51 6.06
C GLN A 222 -22.20 22.04 5.70
N PHE A 223 -23.10 21.16 6.16
CA PHE A 223 -22.93 19.70 6.06
C PHE A 223 -24.08 18.99 5.34
N ASP A 224 -25.06 19.76 4.84
CA ASP A 224 -26.21 19.23 4.10
C ASP A 224 -25.92 19.06 2.60
N SER A 225 -24.94 19.80 2.07
CA SER A 225 -24.50 19.69 0.68
C SER A 225 -23.02 19.99 0.54
N PHE A 226 -22.39 19.35 -0.45
CA PHE A 226 -20.96 19.50 -0.74
C PHE A 226 -20.79 19.79 -2.23
N PRO A 227 -20.76 21.07 -2.64
CA PRO A 227 -20.50 21.45 -4.03
C PRO A 227 -19.05 21.13 -4.41
N SER A 228 -18.10 21.51 -3.55
CA SER A 228 -16.68 21.24 -3.70
C SER A 228 -16.34 19.83 -3.20
N LYS A 229 -16.46 18.83 -4.08
CA LYS A 229 -16.16 17.43 -3.76
C LYS A 229 -15.54 16.69 -4.94
N LEU A 230 -14.93 15.55 -4.63
CA LEU A 230 -14.56 14.54 -5.62
C LEU A 230 -15.45 13.31 -5.45
N THR A 231 -16.18 12.93 -6.49
CA THR A 231 -16.96 11.70 -6.48
C THR A 231 -16.03 10.48 -6.44
N PHE A 232 -16.53 9.33 -6.01
CA PHE A 232 -15.72 8.09 -6.05
C PHE A 232 -15.28 7.71 -7.48
N ALA A 233 -16.04 8.12 -8.50
CA ALA A 233 -15.66 7.96 -9.90
C ALA A 233 -14.46 8.86 -10.26
N ASP A 234 -14.45 10.12 -9.79
CA ASP A 234 -13.31 11.02 -9.95
C ASP A 234 -12.06 10.44 -9.28
N VAL A 235 -12.18 9.96 -8.04
CA VAL A 235 -11.06 9.33 -7.31
C VAL A 235 -10.47 8.17 -8.11
N LYS A 236 -11.31 7.27 -8.63
CA LYS A 236 -10.86 6.14 -9.45
C LYS A 236 -10.16 6.60 -10.72
N LYS A 237 -10.64 7.67 -11.37
CA LYS A 237 -10.06 8.24 -12.58
C LYS A 237 -8.70 8.90 -12.31
N ILE A 238 -8.58 9.64 -11.21
CA ILE A 238 -7.37 10.38 -10.84
C ILE A 238 -6.25 9.42 -10.43
N VAL A 239 -6.57 8.44 -9.60
CA VAL A 239 -5.58 7.52 -9.02
C VAL A 239 -5.35 6.28 -9.88
N GLY A 240 -6.29 5.94 -10.77
CA GLY A 240 -6.18 4.78 -11.65
C GLY A 240 -6.38 3.43 -10.95
N LYS A 241 -6.94 3.40 -9.73
CA LYS A 241 -7.17 2.18 -8.96
C LYS A 241 -8.52 2.15 -8.23
N ASN A 242 -8.93 0.95 -7.83
CA ASN A 242 -10.16 0.73 -7.08
C ASN A 242 -9.88 0.43 -5.60
N PHE A 243 -10.88 0.63 -4.74
CA PHE A 243 -10.76 0.49 -3.29
C PHE A 243 -11.82 -0.48 -2.75
N PHE A 244 -11.52 -1.12 -1.64
CA PHE A 244 -12.46 -1.89 -0.84
C PHE A 244 -13.30 -0.94 0.03
N TRP A 245 -14.45 -0.53 -0.51
CA TRP A 245 -15.28 0.54 0.05
C TRP A 245 -16.00 0.18 1.35
N ALA A 246 -16.09 -1.10 1.71
CA ALA A 246 -16.81 -1.57 2.89
C ALA A 246 -16.06 -1.33 4.23
N ARG A 247 -14.77 -0.95 4.18
CA ARG A 247 -13.97 -0.60 5.38
C ARG A 247 -14.12 0.87 5.76
N THR A 248 -13.83 1.22 7.02
CA THR A 248 -13.78 2.63 7.46
C THR A 248 -12.61 3.35 6.78
N GLN A 249 -11.41 2.80 6.89
CA GLN A 249 -10.23 3.20 6.14
C GLN A 249 -10.15 2.40 4.85
N LYS A 250 -10.29 3.06 3.69
CA LYS A 250 -10.39 2.38 2.39
C LYS A 250 -9.01 1.87 1.98
N THR A 251 -8.96 0.64 1.50
CA THR A 251 -7.74 -0.04 1.06
C THR A 251 -7.83 -0.43 -0.42
N PRO A 252 -6.72 -0.47 -1.18
CA PRO A 252 -5.37 -0.12 -0.76
C PRO A 252 -5.27 1.38 -0.46
N PHE A 253 -4.38 1.75 0.46
CA PHE A 253 -4.10 3.15 0.74
C PHE A 253 -3.43 3.83 -0.47
N LEU A 254 -3.41 5.15 -0.47
CA LEU A 254 -2.75 5.96 -1.50
C LEU A 254 -1.25 6.07 -1.19
N THR A 255 -0.41 6.08 -2.22
CA THR A 255 0.98 6.54 -2.10
C THR A 255 0.99 8.05 -1.83
N ARG A 256 2.17 8.60 -1.50
CA ARG A 256 2.33 10.04 -1.30
C ARG A 256 1.93 10.82 -2.56
N GLU A 257 2.40 10.37 -3.72
CA GLU A 257 2.18 11.04 -5.01
C GLU A 257 0.70 10.99 -5.40
N GLU A 258 0.03 9.85 -5.21
CA GLU A 258 -1.40 9.71 -5.44
C GLU A 258 -2.23 10.61 -4.50
N ALA A 259 -1.81 10.73 -3.24
CA ALA A 259 -2.44 11.63 -2.28
C ALA A 259 -2.25 13.10 -2.67
N GLU A 260 -1.07 13.49 -3.12
CA GLU A 260 -0.80 14.86 -3.58
C GLU A 260 -1.63 15.22 -4.81
N LEU A 261 -1.74 14.32 -5.80
CA LEU A 261 -2.61 14.51 -6.96
C LEU A 261 -4.07 14.71 -6.56
N LEU A 262 -4.56 13.88 -5.63
CA LEU A 262 -5.95 13.95 -5.17
C LEU A 262 -6.21 15.23 -4.35
N LEU A 263 -5.24 15.69 -3.57
CA LEU A 263 -5.33 16.96 -2.84
C LEU A 263 -5.42 18.15 -3.80
N VAL A 264 -4.55 18.22 -4.81
CA VAL A 264 -4.53 19.31 -5.79
C VAL A 264 -5.88 19.40 -6.51
N GLU A 265 -6.40 18.25 -6.96
CA GLU A 265 -7.69 18.21 -7.65
C GLU A 265 -8.86 18.54 -6.71
N LEU A 266 -8.80 18.17 -5.42
CA LEU A 266 -9.83 18.58 -4.46
C LEU A 266 -9.79 20.10 -4.20
N GLN A 267 -8.60 20.67 -4.01
CA GLN A 267 -8.41 22.11 -3.80
C GLN A 267 -8.86 22.93 -5.02
N SER A 268 -8.68 22.41 -6.25
CA SER A 268 -9.16 23.07 -7.46
C SER A 268 -10.69 23.24 -7.45
N ARG A 269 -11.44 22.27 -6.94
CA ARG A 269 -12.90 22.36 -6.76
C ARG A 269 -13.30 23.50 -5.83
N PHE A 270 -12.63 23.61 -4.68
CA PHE A 270 -12.87 24.70 -3.72
C PHE A 270 -12.56 26.09 -4.32
N ASN A 271 -11.52 26.20 -5.14
CA ASN A 271 -11.15 27.47 -5.76
C ASN A 271 -12.09 27.88 -6.90
N CYS A 272 -12.74 26.92 -7.57
CA CYS A 272 -13.74 27.19 -8.60
C CYS A 272 -15.09 27.62 -7.99
N ASP A 273 -15.49 27.05 -6.86
CA ASP A 273 -16.76 27.35 -6.20
C ASP A 273 -16.73 28.66 -5.38
N GLY A 274 -15.54 29.19 -5.04
CA GLY A 274 -15.37 30.49 -4.39
C GLY A 274 -15.51 31.72 -5.29
N LYS A 275 -16.00 31.56 -6.54
CA LYS A 275 -16.19 32.62 -7.55
C LYS A 275 -17.66 33.04 -7.77
N THR A 276 -18.52 32.86 -6.78
CA THR A 276 -19.91 33.37 -6.75
C THR A 276 -20.13 34.20 -5.51
#